data_AF-T1BC29-F1
#
_entry.id   AF-T1BC29-F1
#
_cell.length_a   1.000
_cell.length_b   1.000
_cell.length_c   1.000
_cell.angle_alpha   90.00
_cell.angle_beta   90.00
_cell.angle_gamma   90.00
#
_symmetry.space_group_name_H-M   'P 1'
#
loop_
_entity.id
_entity.type
_entity.pdbx_description
1 polymer ?
#
loop_
_entity_poly.entity_id
_entity_poly.type
_entity_poly.pdbx_seq_one_letter_code
_entity_poly.pdbx_strand_id
1 'polypeptide(L)'
;MGISPSDAVLPIVPMFHANAWGCVHASVIVGAKIAFAATPLDPASLVDFLNDEGVTLAAGVPTVWIQLAEELSRRKVKLPRLREIVSGGSQPPRPLIERY
;
A
#
# COMPACT_ATOMS: atom_id res chain seq x y z
N MET A 1 -10.82 -4.20 -1.61
CA MET A 1 -10.52 -4.13 -0.16
C MET A 1 -11.44 -5.04 0.65
N GLY A 2 -11.35 -6.36 0.48
CA GLY A 2 -11.89 -7.29 1.48
C GLY A 2 -10.85 -7.45 2.59
N ILE A 3 -10.85 -6.56 3.59
CA ILE A 3 -9.90 -6.62 4.71
C ILE A 3 -10.32 -7.73 5.67
N SER A 4 -9.39 -8.60 6.03
CA SER A 4 -9.56 -9.73 6.92
C SER A 4 -8.70 -9.59 8.18
N PRO A 5 -8.99 -10.33 9.27
CA PRO A 5 -8.18 -10.30 10.50
C PRO A 5 -6.71 -10.68 10.28
N SER A 6 -6.41 -11.46 9.23
CA SER A 6 -5.04 -11.88 8.89
C SER A 6 -4.25 -10.86 8.07
N ASP A 7 -4.86 -9.73 7.70
CA ASP A 7 -4.18 -8.71 6.91
C ASP A 7 -3.29 -7.79 7.76
N ALA A 8 -2.22 -7.31 7.12
CA ALA A 8 -1.43 -6.18 7.57
C ALA A 8 -1.64 -5.04 6.58
N VAL A 9 -2.32 -3.99 7.03
CA VAL A 9 -2.81 -2.89 6.18
C VAL A 9 -1.92 -1.67 6.31
N LEU A 10 -1.43 -1.18 5.18
CA LEU A 10 -0.68 0.07 5.08
C LEU A 10 -1.53 1.17 4.40
N PRO A 11 -2.14 2.08 5.17
CA PRO A 11 -2.80 3.26 4.62
C PRO A 11 -1.76 4.32 4.24
N ILE A 12 -1.28 4.31 2.98
CA ILE A 12 -0.42 5.39 2.45
C ILE A 12 -1.26 6.64 2.17
N VAL A 13 -2.55 6.47 1.83
CA VAL A 13 -3.51 7.58 1.76
C VAL A 13 -3.51 8.33 3.09
N PRO A 14 -3.28 9.66 3.11
CA PRO A 14 -3.25 10.40 4.36
C PRO A 14 -4.55 10.29 5.14
N MET A 15 -4.46 10.18 6.47
CA MET A 15 -5.64 10.08 7.34
C MET A 15 -6.56 11.30 7.25
N PHE A 16 -6.02 12.48 6.90
CA PHE A 16 -6.82 13.68 6.64
C PHE A 16 -7.53 13.68 5.28
N HIS A 17 -7.27 12.69 4.41
CA HIS A 17 -7.88 12.59 3.09
C HIS A 17 -8.93 11.49 3.07
N ALA A 18 -10.20 11.88 3.24
CA ALA A 18 -11.35 10.98 3.32
C ALA A 18 -11.14 9.81 4.32
N ASN A 19 -10.57 10.12 5.49
CA ASN A 19 -10.30 9.18 6.58
C ASN A 19 -9.47 7.96 6.15
N ALA A 20 -8.42 8.17 5.34
CA ALA A 20 -7.62 7.10 4.73
C ALA A 20 -8.50 6.06 4.00
N TRP A 21 -9.55 6.54 3.32
CA TRP A 21 -10.56 5.74 2.62
C TRP A 21 -11.24 4.67 3.49
N GLY A 22 -11.31 4.91 4.80
CA GLY A 22 -11.91 3.99 5.76
C GLY A 22 -11.06 2.77 6.10
N CYS A 23 -9.85 2.62 5.54
CA CYS A 23 -9.00 1.46 5.76
C CYS A 23 -8.71 1.25 7.26
N VAL A 24 -8.36 2.32 7.97
CA VAL A 24 -8.06 2.27 9.41
C VAL A 24 -9.28 1.78 10.19
N HIS A 25 -10.46 2.31 9.89
CA HIS A 25 -11.70 1.89 10.57
C HIS A 25 -12.03 0.42 10.29
N ALA A 26 -11.97 0.01 9.02
CA ALA A 26 -12.22 -1.38 8.63
C ALA A 26 -11.22 -2.35 9.28
N SER A 27 -9.92 -1.99 9.32
CA SER A 27 -8.89 -2.78 10.00
C SER A 27 -9.17 -2.94 11.49
N VAL A 28 -9.57 -1.86 12.19
CA VAL A 28 -9.94 -1.93 13.61
C VAL A 28 -11.14 -2.85 13.82
N ILE A 29 -12.19 -2.74 12.99
CA ILE A 29 -13.41 -3.54 13.12
C ILE A 29 -13.12 -5.05 13.01
N VAL A 30 -12.22 -5.45 12.10
CA VAL A 30 -11.88 -6.88 11.89
C VAL A 30 -10.69 -7.36 12.73
N GLY A 31 -10.00 -6.47 13.44
CA GLY A 31 -8.80 -6.81 14.21
C GLY A 31 -7.55 -7.07 13.35
N ALA A 32 -7.44 -6.44 12.18
CA ALA A 32 -6.25 -6.53 11.32
C ALA A 32 -5.10 -5.67 11.85
N LYS A 33 -3.85 -6.04 11.53
CA LYS A 33 -2.68 -5.21 11.80
C LYS A 33 -2.76 -3.94 10.95
N ILE A 34 -2.40 -2.79 11.54
CA ILE A 34 -2.27 -1.51 10.84
C ILE A 34 -0.80 -1.07 10.94
N ALA A 35 -0.14 -0.93 9.79
CA ALA A 35 1.23 -0.46 9.69
C ALA A 35 1.23 1.01 9.25
N PHE A 36 1.73 1.91 10.10
CA PHE A 36 1.86 3.33 9.77
C PHE A 36 3.30 3.64 9.38
N ALA A 37 3.52 4.04 8.13
CA ALA A 37 4.83 4.44 7.66
C ALA A 37 5.13 5.91 7.98
N ALA A 38 6.38 6.22 8.30
CA ALA A 38 6.82 7.59 8.51
C ALA A 38 6.87 8.36 7.18
N THR A 39 6.53 9.65 7.21
CA THR A 39 6.62 10.54 6.04
C THR A 39 7.81 11.50 6.18
N PRO A 40 8.52 11.82 5.08
CA PRO A 40 8.26 11.42 3.70
C PRO A 40 8.66 9.97 3.43
N LEU A 41 7.87 9.27 2.62
CA LEU A 41 8.08 7.87 2.30
C LEU A 41 8.67 7.77 0.89
N ASP A 42 9.99 7.65 0.79
CA ASP A 42 10.64 7.39 -0.49
C ASP A 42 10.44 5.93 -0.94
N PRO A 43 10.60 5.63 -2.24
CA PRO A 43 10.28 4.31 -2.78
C PRO A 43 11.15 3.19 -2.21
N ALA A 44 12.43 3.44 -1.92
CA ALA A 44 13.33 2.42 -1.39
C ALA A 44 12.93 2.04 0.03
N SER A 45 12.69 3.05 0.88
CA SER A 45 12.17 2.85 2.23
C SER A 45 10.80 2.17 2.23
N LEU A 46 9.93 2.47 1.27
CA LEU A 46 8.63 1.80 1.14
C LEU A 46 8.79 0.30 0.84
N VAL A 47 9.71 -0.10 -0.04
CA VAL A 47 9.96 -1.52 -0.34
C VAL A 47 10.41 -2.27 0.91
N ASP A 48 11.35 -1.70 1.67
CA ASP A 48 11.86 -2.33 2.88
C ASP A 48 10.76 -2.42 3.95
N PHE A 49 10.04 -1.31 4.17
CA PHE A 49 8.92 -1.27 5.11
C PHE A 49 7.82 -2.29 4.79
N LEU A 50 7.43 -2.43 3.52
CA LEU A 50 6.43 -3.41 3.09
C LEU A 50 6.85 -4.84 3.43
N ASN A 51 8.14 -5.17 3.29
CA ASN A 51 8.68 -6.48 3.60
C ASN A 51 8.81 -6.70 5.11
N ASP A 52 9.40 -5.75 5.83
CA ASP A 52 9.66 -5.84 7.27
C ASP A 52 8.36 -5.93 8.06
N GLU A 53 7.36 -5.14 7.67
CA GLU A 53 6.05 -5.16 8.32
C GLU A 53 5.11 -6.26 7.80
N GLY A 54 5.52 -6.98 6.76
CA GLY A 54 4.74 -8.07 6.15
C GLY A 54 3.40 -7.59 5.60
N VAL A 55 3.37 -6.41 4.98
CA VAL A 55 2.14 -5.76 4.48
C VAL A 55 1.47 -6.64 3.43
N THR A 56 0.17 -6.87 3.57
CA THR A 56 -0.65 -7.65 2.65
C THR A 56 -1.53 -6.79 1.77
N LEU A 57 -1.99 -5.64 2.28
CA LEU A 57 -2.82 -4.69 1.56
C LEU A 57 -2.31 -3.27 1.77
N ALA A 58 -2.12 -2.52 0.68
CA ALA A 58 -1.70 -1.13 0.75
C ALA A 58 -2.61 -0.21 -0.07
N ALA A 59 -2.96 0.94 0.47
CA ALA A 59 -3.88 1.90 -0.17
C ALA A 59 -3.18 3.24 -0.41
N GLY A 60 -3.28 3.79 -1.62
CA GLY A 60 -2.49 4.94 -2.05
C GLY A 60 -2.91 5.48 -3.42
N VAL A 61 -2.26 6.57 -3.83
CA VAL A 61 -2.52 7.23 -5.13
C VAL A 61 -1.63 6.63 -6.24
N PRO A 62 -2.02 6.74 -7.53
CA PRO A 62 -1.25 6.16 -8.64
C PRO A 62 0.24 6.50 -8.66
N THR A 63 0.63 7.72 -8.28
CA THR A 63 2.04 8.15 -8.30
C THR A 63 2.92 7.34 -7.34
N VAL A 64 2.41 6.97 -6.16
CA VAL A 64 3.15 6.11 -5.21
C VAL A 64 3.41 4.74 -5.83
N TRP A 65 2.40 4.18 -6.49
CA TRP A 65 2.52 2.86 -7.12
C TRP A 65 3.44 2.84 -8.32
N ILE A 66 3.48 3.92 -9.10
CA ILE A 66 4.45 4.07 -10.21
C ILE A 66 5.87 4.07 -9.65
N GLN A 67 6.14 4.86 -8.61
CA GLN A 67 7.47 4.94 -8.01
C GLN A 67 7.89 3.62 -7.33
N LEU A 68 6.96 2.95 -6.64
CA LEU A 68 7.18 1.63 -6.07
C LEU A 68 7.50 0.61 -7.16
N ALA A 69 6.73 0.61 -8.25
CA ALA A 69 6.95 -0.24 -9.41
C ALA A 69 8.36 -0.05 -9.99
N GLU A 70 8.77 1.19 -10.26
CA GLU A 70 10.11 1.53 -10.75
C GLU A 70 11.20 0.99 -9.83
N GLU A 71 11.04 1.18 -8.52
CA GLU A 71 11.99 0.76 -7.51
C GLU A 71 12.12 -0.77 -7.41
N LEU A 72 11.00 -1.50 -7.45
CA LEU A 72 11.00 -2.96 -7.49
C LEU A 72 11.72 -3.49 -8.74
N SER A 73 11.50 -2.84 -9.89
CA SER A 73 12.21 -3.16 -11.14
C SER A 73 13.71 -2.90 -11.03
N ARG A 74 14.10 -1.77 -10.45
CA ARG A 74 15.49 -1.36 -10.24
C ARG A 74 16.23 -2.33 -9.33
N ARG A 75 15.62 -2.71 -8.20
CA ARG A 75 16.19 -3.64 -7.20
C ARG A 75 16.09 -5.11 -7.61
N LYS A 76 15.23 -5.45 -8.57
CA LYS A 76 14.87 -6.83 -8.94
C LYS A 76 14.36 -7.65 -7.75
N VAL A 77 13.58 -7.01 -6.87
CA VAL A 77 12.98 -7.64 -5.69
C VAL A 77 11.47 -7.77 -5.85
N LYS A 78 10.87 -8.69 -5.08
CA LYS A 78 9.43 -8.91 -5.02
C LYS A 78 8.91 -8.60 -3.63
N LEU A 79 7.59 -8.43 -3.51
CA LEU A 79 6.88 -8.24 -2.25
C LEU A 79 5.98 -9.46 -1.99
N PRO A 80 6.52 -10.58 -1.47
CA PRO A 80 5.82 -11.86 -1.45
C PRO A 80 4.56 -11.89 -0.56
N ARG A 81 4.42 -10.93 0.37
CA ARG A 81 3.24 -10.80 1.24
C ARG A 81 2.14 -9.92 0.65
N LEU A 82 2.51 -8.96 -0.21
CA LEU A 82 1.58 -7.98 -0.76
C LEU A 82 0.67 -8.68 -1.78
N ARG A 83 -0.62 -8.80 -1.44
CA ARG A 83 -1.64 -9.46 -2.27
C ARG A 83 -2.53 -8.48 -3.03
N GLU A 84 -2.65 -7.25 -2.55
CA GLU A 84 -3.56 -6.25 -3.12
C GLU A 84 -2.99 -4.85 -2.89
N ILE A 85 -2.95 -4.05 -3.96
CA ILE A 85 -2.82 -2.60 -3.85
C ILE A 85 -4.15 -1.97 -4.23
N VAL A 86 -4.48 -0.84 -3.60
CA VAL A 86 -5.61 -0.03 -4.01
C VAL A 86 -5.14 1.34 -4.45
N SER A 87 -5.50 1.65 -5.68
CA SER A 87 -5.16 2.88 -6.37
C SER A 87 -6.40 3.73 -6.57
N GLY A 88 -6.37 4.97 -6.09
CA GLY A 88 -7.49 5.91 -6.16
C GLY A 88 -7.06 7.36 -6.03
N GLY A 89 -8.02 8.30 -5.99
CA GLY A 89 -7.77 9.75 -5.99
C GLY A 89 -7.52 10.33 -7.38
N SER A 90 -6.95 9.54 -8.30
CA SER A 90 -6.92 9.82 -9.74
C SER A 90 -7.00 8.52 -10.54
N GLN A 91 -7.22 8.61 -11.84
CA GLN A 91 -7.32 7.43 -12.70
C GLN A 91 -5.94 6.74 -12.81
N PRO A 92 -5.81 5.46 -12.39
CA PRO A 92 -4.58 4.73 -12.61
C PRO A 92 -4.36 4.51 -14.12
N PRO A 93 -3.14 4.77 -14.64
CA PRO A 93 -2.85 4.51 -16.04
C PRO A 93 -2.85 3.00 -16.31
N ARG A 94 -3.31 2.58 -17.49
CA ARG A 94 -3.42 1.15 -17.85
C ARG A 94 -2.11 0.35 -17.63
N PRO A 95 -0.91 0.84 -17.99
CA PRO A 95 0.33 0.12 -17.74
C PRO A 95 0.61 -0.18 -16.26
N LEU A 96 0.10 0.66 -15.35
CA LEU A 96 0.21 0.41 -13.91
C LEU A 96 -0.66 -0.78 -13.51
N ILE A 97 -1.89 -0.86 -14.04
CA ILE A 97 -2.83 -1.96 -13.77
C ILE A 97 -2.27 -3.29 -14.30
N GLU A 98 -1.71 -3.29 -15.51
CA GLU A 98 -1.16 -4.51 -16.13
C GLU A 98 0.12 -5.02 -15.45
N ARG A 99 0.79 -4.18 -14.67
CA ARG A 99 2.04 -4.51 -13.98
C ARG A 99 1.83 -5.27 -12.67
N TYR A 100 0.75 -4.99 -11.96
CA TYR A 100 0.42 -5.55 -10.64
C TYR A 100 -0.53 -6.74 -10.76
#